data_AF-A0A9P6EIV5-F1
#
_entry.id   AF-A0A9P6EIV5-F1
#
_cell.length_a   1.000
_cell.length_b   1.000
_cell.length_c   1.000
_cell.angle_alpha   90.00
_cell.angle_beta   90.00
_cell.angle_gamma   90.00
#
_symmetry.space_group_name_H-M   'P 1'
#
loop_
_entity.id
_entity.type
_entity.pdbx_description
1 polymer ?
#
loop_
_entity_poly.entity_id
_entity_poly.type
_entity_poly.pdbx_seq_one_letter_code
_entity_poly.pdbx_strand_id
1 'polypeptide(L)'
;MLNGPANAFLVREYLATRFETFKWWFEPTDRPHEYQVVSLLNMGQDINRIVTFSNHEAQPVDIPDPELKALHAAFAKVFRDSGAGE
;
A
#
# COMPACT_ATOMS: atom_id res chain seq x y z
N MET A 1 -13.99 -8.58 -6.58
CA MET A 1 -14.90 -7.40 -6.54
C MET A 1 -14.07 -6.21 -6.06
N LEU A 2 -14.06 -5.09 -6.80
CA LEU A 2 -13.26 -3.91 -6.43
C LEU A 2 -13.79 -3.16 -5.18
N ASN A 3 -15.01 -3.44 -4.75
CA ASN A 3 -15.69 -2.75 -3.63
C ASN A 3 -15.76 -3.61 -2.34
N GLY A 4 -14.82 -4.54 -2.15
CA GLY A 4 -14.79 -5.45 -0.99
C GLY A 4 -13.64 -5.15 -0.01
N PRO A 5 -13.65 -5.76 1.20
CA PRO A 5 -12.59 -5.59 2.20
C PRO A 5 -11.20 -5.98 1.69
N ALA A 6 -11.12 -6.93 0.75
CA ALA A 6 -9.88 -7.29 0.06
C ALA A 6 -9.23 -6.13 -0.74
N ASN A 7 -9.94 -5.03 -1.00
CA ASN A 7 -9.40 -3.81 -1.63
C ASN A 7 -9.36 -2.61 -0.67
N ALA A 8 -9.41 -2.84 0.64
CA ALA A 8 -9.47 -1.77 1.63
C ALA A 8 -8.48 -2.01 2.76
N PHE A 9 -7.84 -0.93 3.22
CA PHE A 9 -7.07 -0.92 4.46
C PHE A 9 -7.25 0.42 5.15
N LEU A 10 -7.05 0.44 6.47
CA LEU A 10 -7.11 1.67 7.26
C LEU A 10 -5.72 2.28 7.39
N VAL A 11 -5.67 3.60 7.26
CA VAL A 11 -4.43 4.37 7.38
C VAL A 11 -4.76 5.79 7.87
N ARG A 12 -3.76 6.53 8.36
CA ARG A 12 -3.92 7.94 8.74
C ARG A 12 -4.33 8.78 7.52
N GLU A 13 -5.16 9.78 7.74
CA GLU A 13 -5.75 10.63 6.68
C GLU A 13 -4.71 11.16 5.67
N TYR A 14 -3.61 11.77 6.13
CA TYR A 14 -2.58 12.30 5.22
C TYR A 14 -1.88 11.21 4.39
N LEU A 15 -1.81 9.97 4.88
CA LEU A 15 -1.28 8.84 4.12
C LEU A 15 -2.30 8.36 3.10
N ALA A 16 -3.60 8.39 3.42
CA ALA A 16 -4.65 8.02 2.46
C ALA A 16 -4.60 8.92 1.22
N THR A 17 -4.58 10.25 1.40
CA THR A 17 -4.49 11.20 0.27
C THR A 17 -3.24 10.99 -0.58
N ARG A 18 -2.10 10.66 0.04
CA ARG A 18 -0.85 10.38 -0.66
C ARG A 18 -0.85 9.02 -1.35
N PHE A 19 -1.60 8.05 -0.83
CA PHE A 19 -1.76 6.74 -1.45
C PHE A 19 -2.64 6.84 -2.70
N GLU A 20 -3.75 7.58 -2.61
CA GLU A 20 -4.67 7.86 -3.72
C GLU A 20 -3.98 8.60 -4.88
N THR A 21 -2.99 9.42 -4.56
CA THR A 21 -2.17 10.17 -5.55
C THR A 21 -0.86 9.47 -5.91
N PHE A 22 -0.72 8.18 -5.57
CA PHE A 22 0.42 7.33 -5.93
C PHE A 22 1.78 7.85 -5.45
N LYS A 23 1.81 8.63 -4.37
CA LYS A 23 3.05 9.18 -3.79
C LYS A 23 3.77 8.17 -2.88
N TRP A 24 3.13 7.05 -2.54
CA TRP A 24 3.74 5.91 -1.84
C TRP A 24 3.00 4.61 -2.17
N TRP A 25 3.66 3.47 -2.00
CA TRP A 25 3.13 2.14 -2.33
C TRP A 25 3.74 1.05 -1.43
N PHE A 26 3.20 -0.16 -1.55
CA PHE A 26 3.71 -1.38 -0.90
C PHE A 26 4.56 -2.18 -1.87
N GLU A 27 5.78 -2.54 -1.48
CA GLU A 27 6.58 -3.55 -2.17
C GLU A 27 6.56 -4.87 -1.42
N PRO A 28 6.32 -6.01 -2.08
CA PRO A 28 6.33 -7.31 -1.42
C PRO A 28 7.72 -7.65 -0.90
N THR A 29 7.78 -8.33 0.25
CA THR A 29 9.01 -8.98 0.75
C THR A 29 8.99 -10.47 0.43
N ASP A 30 9.97 -11.22 0.95
CA ASP A 30 10.01 -12.68 0.86
C ASP A 30 8.94 -13.38 1.73
N ARG A 31 8.22 -12.63 2.58
CA ARG A 31 7.23 -13.18 3.51
C ARG A 31 5.79 -12.90 3.04
N PRO A 32 4.87 -13.88 3.15
CA PRO A 32 3.47 -13.67 2.78
C PRO A 32 2.84 -12.51 3.57
N HIS A 33 2.10 -11.67 2.85
CA HIS A 33 1.39 -10.51 3.42
C HIS A 33 2.27 -9.49 4.15
N GLU A 34 3.58 -9.53 3.93
CA GLU A 34 4.54 -8.56 4.44
C GLU A 34 5.03 -7.66 3.30
N TYR A 35 5.14 -6.36 3.59
CA TYR A 35 5.45 -5.35 2.61
C TYR A 35 6.37 -4.27 3.17
N GLN A 36 7.30 -3.80 2.35
CA GLN A 36 8.03 -2.56 2.60
C GLN A 36 7.20 -1.37 2.11
N VAL A 37 7.07 -0.35 2.95
CA VAL A 37 6.45 0.93 2.58
C VAL A 37 7.49 1.80 1.87
N VAL A 38 7.25 2.08 0.58
CA VAL A 38 8.13 2.90 -0.27
C VAL A 38 7.41 4.18 -0.67
N SER A 39 8.13 5.31 -0.75
CA SER A 39 7.54 6.62 -1.00
C SER A 39 8.41 7.52 -1.88
N LEU A 40 7.76 8.40 -2.63
CA LEU A 40 8.38 9.51 -3.35
C LEU A 40 8.65 10.71 -2.43
N LEU A 41 7.93 10.78 -1.32
CA LEU A 41 7.98 11.90 -0.40
C LEU A 41 8.72 11.49 0.87
N ASN A 42 9.35 12.46 1.52
CA ASN A 42 9.76 12.27 2.91
C ASN A 42 8.51 12.22 3.80
N MET A 43 8.15 11.02 4.28
CA MET A 43 7.04 10.81 5.21
C MET A 43 7.51 10.54 6.64
N GLY A 44 8.72 10.98 6.99
CA GLY A 44 9.27 10.86 8.34
C GLY A 44 9.40 9.40 8.77
N GLN A 45 8.74 9.02 9.86
CA GLN A 45 8.84 7.66 10.41
C GLN A 45 7.96 6.63 9.68
N ASP A 46 7.15 7.05 8.70
CA ASP A 46 6.22 6.15 7.99
C ASP A 46 6.79 5.56 6.69
N ILE A 47 8.01 5.91 6.30
CA ILE A 47 8.72 5.32 5.15
C ILE A 47 9.70 4.24 5.60
N ASN A 48 10.01 3.29 4.71
CA ASN A 48 10.93 2.16 4.96
C ASN A 48 10.54 1.29 6.15
N ARG A 49 9.26 1.32 6.53
CA ARG A 49 8.69 0.40 7.49
C ARG A 49 8.29 -0.89 6.80
N ILE A 50 8.50 -1.99 7.50
CA ILE A 50 7.92 -3.29 7.15
C ILE A 50 6.57 -3.38 7.85
N VAL A 51 5.52 -3.69 7.09
CA VAL A 51 4.17 -3.91 7.59
C VAL A 51 3.68 -5.30 7.22
N THR A 52 2.92 -5.92 8.11
CA THR A 52 2.31 -7.22 7.88
C THR A 52 0.80 -7.09 8.01
N PHE A 53 0.06 -7.55 7.01
CA PHE A 53 -1.39 -7.67 7.11
C PHE A 53 -1.75 -9.03 7.70
N SER A 54 -2.40 -9.02 8.85
CA SER A 54 -2.83 -10.21 9.57
C SER A 54 -4.28 -10.05 10.02
N ASN A 55 -5.02 -11.16 9.98
CA ASN A 55 -6.37 -11.23 10.47
C ASN A 55 -6.35 -11.59 11.96
N HIS A 56 -6.82 -10.69 12.82
CA HIS A 56 -6.83 -10.85 14.27
C HIS A 56 -8.24 -11.03 14.85
N GLU A 57 -9.26 -11.12 13.99
CA GLU A 57 -10.66 -11.10 14.39
C GLU A 57 -11.23 -12.51 14.59
N ALA A 58 -12.22 -12.62 15.49
CA ALA A 58 -12.99 -13.85 15.68
C ALA A 58 -13.91 -14.16 14.48
N GLN A 59 -14.28 -13.12 13.71
CA GLN A 59 -14.93 -13.24 12.42
C GLN A 59 -13.93 -12.81 11.33
N PRO A 60 -13.56 -13.68 10.40
CA PRO A 60 -12.50 -13.38 9.47
C PRO A 60 -12.91 -12.25 8.52
N VAL A 61 -12.20 -11.13 8.57
CA VAL A 61 -12.23 -10.09 7.53
C VAL A 61 -11.14 -10.41 6.50
N ASP A 62 -11.46 -10.29 5.22
CA ASP A 62 -10.47 -10.48 4.16
C ASP A 62 -9.33 -9.46 4.33
N ILE A 63 -8.10 -9.94 4.33
CA ILE A 63 -6.93 -9.08 4.25
C ILE A 63 -6.79 -8.52 2.84
N PRO A 64 -6.12 -7.36 2.66
CA PRO A 64 -5.95 -6.78 1.35
C PRO A 64 -5.29 -7.75 0.37
N ASP A 65 -5.83 -7.84 -0.84
CA ASP A 65 -5.36 -8.71 -1.92
C ASP A 65 -3.96 -8.28 -2.38
N PRO A 66 -2.96 -9.17 -2.41
CA PRO A 66 -1.63 -8.88 -2.95
C PRO A 66 -1.65 -8.33 -4.38
N GLU A 67 -2.55 -8.81 -5.24
CA GLU A 67 -2.60 -8.39 -6.65
C GLU A 67 -3.01 -6.93 -6.81
N LEU A 68 -3.97 -6.47 -6.00
CA LEU A 68 -4.43 -5.08 -6.03
C LEU A 68 -3.35 -4.11 -5.54
N LYS A 69 -2.55 -4.53 -4.55
CA LYS A 69 -1.38 -3.78 -4.09
C LYS A 69 -0.29 -3.73 -5.16
N ALA A 70 -0.03 -4.85 -5.84
CA ALA A 70 0.93 -4.91 -6.93
C ALA A 70 0.53 -4.01 -8.11
N LEU A 71 -0.77 -3.96 -8.43
CA LEU A 71 -1.31 -3.07 -9.45
C LEU A 71 -1.11 -1.60 -9.09
N HIS A 72 -1.45 -1.20 -7.86
CA HIS A 72 -1.21 0.16 -7.38
C HIS A 72 0.28 0.54 -7.43
N ALA A 73 1.16 -0.36 -6.96
CA ALA A 73 2.61 -0.17 -7.01
C ALA A 73 3.13 0.00 -8.44
N ALA A 74 2.58 -0.73 -9.41
CA ALA A 74 2.96 -0.58 -10.82
C ALA A 74 2.65 0.84 -11.34
N PHE A 75 1.46 1.38 -11.04
CA PHE A 75 1.12 2.76 -11.38
C PHE A 75 2.03 3.77 -10.68
N ALA A 76 2.29 3.60 -9.39
CA ALA A 76 3.17 4.51 -8.64
C ALA A 76 4.59 4.54 -9.22
N LYS A 77 5.14 3.39 -9.62
CA LYS A 77 6.45 3.31 -10.29
C LYS A 77 6.45 4.00 -11.65
N VAL A 78 5.40 3.82 -12.45
CA VAL A 78 5.27 4.52 -13.74
C VAL A 78 5.21 6.04 -13.54
N PHE A 79 4.43 6.53 -12.56
CA PHE A 79 4.35 7.96 -12.28
C PHE A 79 5.67 8.53 -11.75
N ARG A 80 6.39 7.78 -10.93
CA ARG A 80 7.74 8.13 -10.50
C ARG A 80 8.69 8.26 -11.68
N ASP A 81 8.78 7.21 -12.49
CA ASP A 81 9.79 7.10 -13.55
C ASP A 81 9.51 8.08 -14.71
N SER A 82 8.25 8.49 -14.89
CA SER A 82 7.85 9.49 -15.88
C SER A 82 7.91 10.94 -15.40
N GLY A 83 8.08 11.19 -14.10
CA GLY A 83 7.97 12.52 -13.49
C GLY A 83 6.53 13.07 -13.39
N ALA A 84 5.53 12.33 -13.89
CA ALA A 84 4.12 12.71 -13.75
C ALA A 84 3.60 12.62 -12.30
N GLY A 85 4.40 12.00 -11.42
CA GLY A 85 4.17 11.89 -10.00
C GLY A 85 4.81 13.00 -9.17
N GLU A 86 5.26 14.12 -9.75
CA GLU A 86 5.76 15.31 -9.02
C GLU A 86 4.65 16.35 -8.78
#